data_AF-A0A4Q3A659-F1
#
_entry.id   AF-A0A4Q3A659-F1
#
_cell.length_a   1.000
_cell.length_b   1.000
_cell.length_c   1.000
_cell.angle_alpha   90.00
_cell.angle_beta   90.00
_cell.angle_gamma   90.00
#
_symmetry.space_group_name_H-M   'P 1'
#
loop_
_entity.id
_entity.type
_entity.pdbx_description
1 polymer ?
#
loop_
_entity_poly.entity_id
_entity_poly.type
_entity_poly.pdbx_seq_one_letter_code
_entity_poly.pdbx_strand_id
1 'polypeptide(L)'
;MAQKRHLGKLVNTDIRCVVVFMQIPDRQDHALVVSTDNLNPRFEQALMSIVESQEGQAEPTLAKVLNRRLLPDTGQNFLQALHEAQLLRAVHIDQVIMLPMPHMQFPLRQVIEMMGGAAPAMSEEHPVIDPDKFNPHVQNANAMS
;
A
#
# COMPACT_ATOMS: atom_id res chain seq x y z
N MET A 1 -2.51 24.25 -2.49
CA MET A 1 -2.53 22.81 -2.84
C MET A 1 -2.20 22.03 -1.58
N ALA A 2 -3.08 21.17 -1.10
CA ALA A 2 -2.83 20.35 0.09
C ALA A 2 -1.96 19.13 -0.27
N GLN A 3 -0.93 18.86 0.52
CA GLN A 3 -0.10 17.66 0.38
C GLN A 3 -0.89 16.45 0.88
N LYS A 4 -0.80 15.32 0.18
CA LYS A 4 -1.43 14.06 0.60
C LYS A 4 -0.36 13.02 0.92
N ARG A 5 0.14 13.06 2.16
CA ARG A 5 1.37 12.35 2.56
C ARG A 5 1.27 10.81 2.50
N HIS A 6 0.07 10.26 2.61
CA HIS A 6 -0.17 8.80 2.63
C HIS A 6 -0.58 8.22 1.28
N LEU A 7 -0.71 9.05 0.23
CA LEU A 7 -1.04 8.55 -1.10
C LEU A 7 0.22 8.06 -1.80
N GLY A 8 0.06 6.95 -2.50
CA GLY A 8 1.07 6.39 -3.35
C GLY A 8 0.48 5.57 -4.49
N LYS A 9 1.37 4.90 -5.20
CA LYS A 9 1.04 3.92 -6.22
C LYS A 9 2.03 2.77 -6.19
N LEU A 10 1.57 1.61 -6.66
CA LEU A 10 2.42 0.43 -6.79
C LEU A 10 3.20 0.50 -8.10
N VAL A 11 4.51 0.22 -8.05
CA VAL A 11 5.40 0.27 -9.23
C VAL A 11 4.98 -0.77 -10.27
N ASN A 12 4.65 -1.99 -9.82
CA ASN A 12 4.39 -3.12 -10.72
C ASN A 12 3.06 -3.00 -11.46
N THR A 13 2.05 -2.40 -10.83
CA THR A 13 0.68 -2.37 -11.37
C THR A 13 0.18 -0.96 -11.69
N ASP A 14 0.93 0.08 -11.35
CA ASP A 14 0.56 1.51 -11.40
C ASP A 14 -0.76 1.86 -10.68
N ILE A 15 -1.30 0.92 -9.90
CA ILE A 15 -2.53 1.05 -9.12
C ILE A 15 -2.30 2.02 -7.96
N ARG A 16 -3.29 2.89 -7.72
CA ARG A 16 -3.26 3.81 -6.58
C ARG A 16 -3.46 3.07 -5.28
N CYS A 17 -2.69 3.48 -4.28
CA CYS A 17 -2.77 2.89 -2.96
C CYS A 17 -2.59 3.94 -1.86
N VAL A 18 -3.18 3.65 -0.70
CA VAL A 18 -2.94 4.38 0.54
C VAL A 18 -1.93 3.58 1.36
N VAL A 19 -0.86 4.24 1.79
CA VAL A 19 0.15 3.65 2.67
C VAL A 19 -0.30 3.79 4.12
N VAL A 20 -0.56 2.66 4.76
CA VAL A 20 -1.04 2.58 6.15
C VAL A 20 0.14 2.54 7.13
N PHE A 21 1.16 1.75 6.77
CA PHE A 21 2.47 1.73 7.42
C PHE A 21 3.56 1.81 6.35
N MET A 22 4.54 2.67 6.57
CA MET A 22 5.71 2.76 5.71
C MET A 22 6.70 1.62 5.97
N GLN A 23 6.77 1.17 7.22
CA GLN A 23 7.51 -0.02 7.65
C GLN A 23 6.67 -0.79 8.66
N ILE A 24 6.54 -2.10 8.48
CA ILE A 24 5.85 -2.96 9.44
C ILE A 24 6.80 -3.21 10.63
N PRO A 25 6.35 -3.10 11.89
CA PRO A 25 7.21 -3.26 13.07
C PRO A 25 8.06 -4.55 13.07
N ASP A 26 7.46 -5.67 12.66
CA ASP A 26 8.13 -6.98 12.59
C ASP A 26 8.84 -7.23 11.25
N ARG A 27 8.59 -6.38 10.25
CA ARG A 27 9.05 -6.56 8.86
C ARG A 27 9.34 -5.22 8.18
N GLN A 28 10.50 -4.64 8.49
CA GLN A 28 10.87 -3.27 8.09
C GLN A 28 11.18 -3.09 6.59
N ASP A 29 11.40 -4.18 5.86
CA ASP A 29 11.53 -4.24 4.40
C ASP A 29 10.17 -4.13 3.69
N HIS A 30 9.05 -4.22 4.43
CA HIS A 30 7.70 -4.17 3.88
C HIS A 30 6.90 -2.98 4.40
N ALA A 31 6.14 -2.39 3.49
CA ALA A 31 5.09 -1.44 3.77
C ALA A 31 3.73 -2.15 3.79
N LEU A 32 2.79 -1.60 4.56
CA LEU A 32 1.39 -2.04 4.54
C LEU A 32 0.58 -1.03 3.75
N VAL A 33 -0.06 -1.50 2.68
CA VAL A 33 -0.82 -0.65 1.75
C VAL A 33 -2.25 -1.16 1.56
N VAL A 34 -3.13 -0.26 1.15
CA VAL A 34 -4.50 -0.56 0.72
C VAL A 34 -4.68 -0.04 -0.70
N SER A 35 -4.98 -0.91 -1.64
CA SER A 35 -5.30 -0.51 -3.03
C SER A 35 -6.68 0.12 -3.07
N THR A 36 -6.80 1.36 -3.55
CA THR A 36 -8.07 2.09 -3.57
C THR A 36 -9.02 1.55 -4.63
N ASP A 37 -8.47 1.06 -5.74
CA ASP A 37 -9.26 0.59 -6.89
C ASP A 37 -10.06 -0.69 -6.60
N ASN A 38 -9.64 -1.48 -5.60
CA ASN A 38 -10.34 -2.70 -5.19
C ASN A 38 -11.30 -2.47 -4.02
N LEU A 39 -11.38 -1.25 -3.49
CA LEU A 39 -12.28 -0.94 -2.39
C LEU A 39 -13.71 -0.77 -2.91
N ASN A 40 -14.68 -1.14 -2.07
CA ASN A 40 -16.03 -0.69 -2.33
C ASN A 40 -16.10 0.86 -2.12
N PRO A 41 -17.03 1.55 -2.80
CA PRO A 41 -17.09 3.02 -2.77
C PRO A 41 -17.21 3.61 -1.37
N ARG A 42 -17.84 2.89 -0.43
CA ARG A 42 -18.02 3.33 0.95
C ARG A 42 -16.70 3.37 1.71
N PHE A 43 -15.93 2.30 1.64
CA PHE A 43 -14.60 2.23 2.28
C PHE A 43 -13.63 3.18 1.60
N GLU A 44 -13.69 3.31 0.27
CA GLU A 44 -12.86 4.24 -0.48
C GLU A 44 -13.09 5.69 -0.03
N GLN A 45 -14.34 6.16 0.00
CA GLN A 45 -14.68 7.52 0.44
C GLN A 45 -14.27 7.77 1.90
N ALA A 46 -14.54 6.81 2.79
CA ALA A 46 -14.16 6.92 4.20
C ALA A 46 -12.64 6.99 4.37
N LEU A 47 -11.90 6.14 3.67
CA LEU A 47 -10.44 6.12 3.72
C LEU A 47 -9.85 7.43 3.18
N MET A 48 -10.32 7.91 2.02
CA MET A 48 -9.88 9.19 1.45
C MET A 48 -10.18 10.36 2.38
N SER A 49 -11.37 10.38 2.99
CA SER A 49 -11.74 11.41 3.97
C SER A 49 -10.80 11.41 5.19
N ILE A 50 -10.43 10.24 5.70
CA ILE A 50 -9.48 10.13 6.81
C ILE A 50 -8.09 10.58 6.38
N VAL A 51 -7.62 10.17 5.20
CA VAL A 51 -6.32 10.61 4.65
C VAL A 51 -6.27 12.13 4.53
N GLU A 52 -7.34 12.76 4.04
CA GLU A 52 -7.42 14.22 3.86
C GLU A 52 -7.66 15.00 5.16
N SER A 53 -8.04 14.31 6.24
CA SER A 53 -8.29 14.94 7.54
C SER A 53 -7.00 15.50 8.16
N GLN A 54 -7.16 16.49 9.06
CA GLN A 54 -6.04 17.09 9.79
C GLN A 54 -5.23 16.05 10.58
N GLU A 55 -5.92 15.09 11.22
CA GLU A 55 -5.26 14.01 11.95
C GLU A 55 -4.50 13.06 11.01
N GLY A 56 -5.09 12.74 9.85
CA GLY A 56 -4.46 11.93 8.82
C GLY A 56 -3.17 12.56 8.30
N GLN A 57 -3.16 13.87 8.04
CA GLN A 57 -1.97 14.59 7.56
C GLN A 57 -0.92 14.86 8.65
N ALA A 58 -1.34 14.97 9.92
CA ALA A 58 -0.45 15.23 11.05
C ALA A 58 0.31 13.98 11.51
N GLU A 59 -0.30 12.81 11.43
CA GLU A 59 0.30 11.56 11.91
C GLU A 59 1.20 10.93 10.83
N PRO A 60 2.46 10.56 11.14
CA PRO A 60 3.34 9.85 10.21
C PRO A 60 2.86 8.43 9.89
N THR A 61 2.09 7.82 10.78
CA THR A 61 1.57 6.46 10.64
C THR A 61 0.05 6.47 10.60
N LEU A 62 -0.52 6.37 9.40
CA LEU A 62 -1.97 6.43 9.21
C LEU A 62 -2.72 5.36 10.02
N ALA A 63 -2.11 4.19 10.25
CA ALA A 63 -2.69 3.13 11.07
C ALA A 63 -3.16 3.59 12.45
N LYS A 64 -2.44 4.53 13.10
CA LYS A 64 -2.86 5.05 14.41
C LYS A 64 -4.16 5.84 14.32
N VAL A 65 -4.36 6.58 13.22
CA VAL A 65 -5.60 7.30 12.96
C VAL A 65 -6.72 6.31 12.65
N LEU A 66 -6.46 5.30 11.80
CA LEU A 66 -7.45 4.27 11.45
C LEU A 66 -7.88 3.44 12.66
N ASN A 67 -6.96 3.13 13.58
CA ASN A 67 -7.24 2.40 14.80
C ASN A 67 -8.10 3.21 15.80
N ARG A 68 -8.06 4.54 15.73
CA ARG A 68 -8.90 5.44 16.54
C ARG A 68 -10.28 5.69 15.92
N ARG A 69 -10.45 5.42 14.63
CA ARG A 69 -11.71 5.66 13.91
C ARG A 69 -12.60 4.43 14.02
N LEU A 70 -13.76 4.58 14.65
CA LEU A 70 -14.77 3.52 14.74
C LEU A 70 -15.74 3.57 13.56
N LEU A 71 -16.08 2.41 13.04
CA LEU A 71 -17.16 2.26 12.05
C LEU A 71 -18.50 2.23 12.79
N PRO A 72 -19.48 3.08 12.40
CA PRO A 72 -20.76 3.16 13.09
C PRO A 72 -21.59 1.87 12.99
N ASP A 73 -21.36 1.06 11.95
CA ASP A 73 -22.15 -0.14 11.68
C ASP A 73 -21.72 -1.34 12.51
N THR A 74 -20.42 -1.63 12.53
CA THR A 74 -19.84 -2.82 13.19
C THR A 74 -19.27 -2.53 14.56
N GLY A 75 -19.07 -1.26 14.94
CA GLY A 75 -18.45 -0.87 16.21
C GLY A 75 -16.96 -1.19 16.31
N GLN A 76 -16.36 -1.79 15.27
CA GLN A 76 -14.93 -2.03 15.18
C GLN A 76 -14.19 -0.79 14.69
N ASN A 77 -12.88 -0.75 14.93
CA ASN A 77 -12.05 0.28 14.33
C ASN A 77 -11.81 0.03 12.83
N PHE A 78 -11.51 1.10 12.09
CA PHE A 78 -11.38 1.06 10.64
C PHE A 78 -10.21 0.19 10.18
N LEU A 79 -9.11 0.16 10.95
CA LEU A 79 -7.96 -0.68 10.65
C LEU A 79 -8.31 -2.17 10.73
N GLN A 80 -9.07 -2.58 11.77
CA GLN A 80 -9.53 -3.94 11.96
C GLN A 80 -10.49 -4.35 10.84
N ALA A 81 -11.43 -3.49 10.45
CA ALA A 81 -12.33 -3.78 9.34
C ALA A 81 -11.59 -3.99 8.01
N LEU A 82 -10.54 -3.20 7.73
CA LEU A 82 -9.69 -3.41 6.55
C LEU A 82 -8.91 -4.74 6.63
N HIS A 83 -8.50 -5.15 7.83
CA HIS A 83 -7.81 -6.41 8.06
C HIS A 83 -8.73 -7.61 7.86
N GLU A 84 -9.91 -7.61 8.48
CA GLU A 84 -10.93 -8.66 8.36
C GLU A 84 -11.41 -8.81 6.90
N ALA A 85 -11.51 -7.72 6.16
CA ALA A 85 -11.84 -7.71 4.74
C ALA A 85 -10.69 -8.13 3.82
N GLN A 86 -9.51 -8.48 4.34
CA GLN A 86 -8.30 -8.82 3.59
C GLN A 86 -7.86 -7.74 2.57
N LEU A 87 -8.11 -6.47 2.89
CA LEU A 87 -7.79 -5.33 2.03
C LEU A 87 -6.39 -4.76 2.29
N LEU A 88 -5.78 -5.15 3.41
CA LEU A 88 -4.40 -4.80 3.76
C LEU A 88 -3.42 -5.74 3.06
N ARG A 89 -2.53 -5.18 2.25
CA ARG A 89 -1.48 -5.94 1.55
C ARG A 89 -0.10 -5.49 2.03
N ALA A 90 0.73 -6.46 2.42
CA ALA A 90 2.15 -6.21 2.63
C ALA A 90 2.88 -6.22 1.28
N VAL A 91 3.62 -5.17 0.99
CA VAL A 91 4.41 -5.02 -0.24
C VAL A 91 5.82 -4.57 0.13
N HIS A 92 6.82 -4.97 -0.65
CA HIS A 92 8.19 -4.51 -0.42
C HIS A 92 8.25 -2.98 -0.57
N ILE A 93 9.05 -2.29 0.25
CA ILE A 93 9.14 -0.82 0.23
C ILE A 93 9.52 -0.25 -1.15
N ASP A 94 10.22 -1.04 -1.98
CA ASP A 94 10.61 -0.63 -3.34
C ASP A 94 9.50 -0.70 -4.37
N GLN A 95 8.44 -1.42 -4.06
CA GLN A 95 7.29 -1.54 -4.93
C GLN A 95 6.32 -0.38 -4.72
N VAL A 96 6.65 0.61 -3.90
CA VAL A 96 5.78 1.73 -3.56
C VAL A 96 6.43 3.07 -3.92
N ILE A 97 5.68 3.90 -4.64
CA ILE A 97 6.01 5.29 -4.92
C ILE A 97 5.01 6.18 -4.20
N MET A 98 5.50 7.10 -3.38
CA MET A 98 4.70 8.12 -2.70
C MET A 98 4.38 9.28 -3.64
N LEU A 99 3.15 9.77 -3.56
CA LEU A 99 2.58 10.83 -4.39
C LEU A 99 2.03 11.96 -3.49
N PRO A 100 2.90 12.71 -2.77
CA PRO A 100 2.44 13.82 -1.92
C PRO A 100 1.75 14.92 -2.73
N MET A 101 2.09 15.04 -4.03
CA MET A 101 1.45 15.91 -5.01
C MET A 101 1.36 15.18 -6.36
N PRO A 102 0.37 15.50 -7.23
CA PRO A 102 0.16 14.77 -8.50
C PRO A 102 1.39 14.69 -9.42
N HIS A 103 2.25 15.71 -9.38
CA HIS A 103 3.43 15.85 -10.22
C HIS A 103 4.75 15.50 -9.49
N MET A 104 4.69 15.07 -8.23
CA MET A 104 5.87 14.72 -7.43
C MET A 104 5.80 13.27 -6.99
N GLN A 105 6.76 12.48 -7.46
CA GLN A 105 6.88 11.06 -7.19
C GLN A 105 8.15 10.82 -6.38
N PHE A 106 8.04 10.12 -5.26
CA PHE A 106 9.19 9.74 -4.43
C PHE A 106 9.13 8.25 -4.12
N PRO A 107 10.19 7.47 -4.42
CA PRO A 107 10.28 6.09 -3.95
C PRO A 107 10.12 6.02 -2.44
N LEU A 108 9.31 5.09 -1.92
CA LEU A 108 9.01 5.01 -0.48
C LEU A 108 10.29 4.82 0.35
N ARG A 109 11.27 4.03 -0.12
CA ARG A 109 12.59 3.91 0.51
C ARG A 109 13.23 5.28 0.79
N GLN A 110 13.29 6.14 -0.23
CA GLN A 110 13.89 7.46 -0.10
C GLN A 110 13.14 8.32 0.93
N VAL A 111 11.81 8.20 0.99
CA VAL A 111 11.01 8.92 2.00
C VAL A 111 11.31 8.42 3.42
N ILE A 112 11.46 7.11 3.62
CA ILE A 112 11.83 6.52 4.91
C ILE A 112 13.20 7.04 5.36
N GLU A 113 14.19 7.02 4.48
CA GLU A 113 15.55 7.53 4.75
C GLU A 113 15.54 9.03 5.07
N MET A 114 14.77 9.83 4.33
CA MET A 114 14.62 11.27 4.59
C MET A 114 14.00 11.58 5.96
N MET A 115 13.18 10.67 6.50
CA MET A 115 12.60 10.81 7.84
C MET A 115 13.48 10.22 8.95
N GLY A 116 14.68 9.74 8.61
CA GLY A 116 15.61 9.13 9.57
C GLY A 116 15.29 7.68 9.92
N GLY A 117 14.45 7.00 9.14
CA GLY A 117 14.19 5.57 9.27
C GLY A 117 15.32 4.72 8.69
N ALA A 118 15.43 3.47 9.17
CA ALA A 118 16.38 2.50 8.64
C ALA A 118 15.65 1.57 7.64
N ALA A 119 15.91 1.72 6.35
CA ALA A 119 15.42 0.81 5.33
C ALA A 119 16.43 -0.34 5.16
N PRO A 120 16.09 -1.60 5.52
CA PRO A 120 16.96 -2.72 5.20
C PRO A 120 17.14 -2.85 3.69
N ALA A 121 18.35 -3.26 3.26
CA ALA A 121 18.63 -3.55 1.87
C ALA A 121 17.74 -4.70 1.37
N MET A 122 17.41 -4.70 0.07
CA MET A 122 16.77 -5.87 -0.57
C MET A 122 17.62 -7.10 -0.28
N SER A 123 17.04 -8.06 0.43
CA SER A 123 17.56 -9.43 0.44
C SER A 123 17.09 -10.07 -0.87
N GLU A 124 17.96 -10.78 -1.59
CA GLU A 124 17.72 -11.32 -2.95
C GLU A 124 16.58 -12.36 -3.05
N GLU A 125 15.79 -12.57 -2.01
CA GLU A 125 14.86 -13.69 -1.85
C GLU A 125 13.38 -13.38 -2.16
N HIS A 126 13.04 -12.23 -2.74
CA HIS A 126 11.70 -12.06 -3.30
C HIS A 126 11.67 -12.65 -4.72
N PRO A 127 11.06 -13.82 -4.95
CA PRO A 127 10.69 -14.18 -6.30
C PRO A 127 9.73 -13.10 -6.78
N VAL A 128 10.19 -12.28 -7.71
CA VAL A 128 9.30 -11.63 -8.67
C VAL A 128 8.47 -12.77 -9.21
N ILE A 129 7.19 -12.84 -8.85
CA ILE A 129 6.29 -13.79 -9.47
C ILE A 129 6.23 -13.30 -10.91
N ASP A 130 7.00 -13.94 -11.79
CA ASP A 130 7.02 -13.66 -13.21
C ASP A 130 5.55 -13.66 -13.66
N PRO A 131 4.98 -12.54 -14.11
CA PRO A 131 3.59 -12.50 -14.55
C PRO A 131 3.32 -13.47 -15.71
N ASP A 132 4.38 -13.91 -16.41
CA ASP A 132 4.32 -14.93 -17.47
C ASP A 132 4.25 -16.39 -16.97
N LYS A 133 4.43 -16.67 -15.67
CA LYS A 133 4.27 -18.04 -15.14
C LYS A 133 2.81 -18.50 -15.03
N PHE A 134 1.84 -17.62 -15.30
CA PHE A 134 0.42 -17.97 -15.42
C PHE A 134 -0.07 -17.86 -16.87
N ASN A 135 0.67 -18.41 -17.83
CA ASN A 135 0.18 -18.54 -19.20
C ASN A 135 -0.16 -20.01 -19.51
N PRO A 136 -1.41 -20.48 -19.28
CA PRO A 136 -1.82 -21.88 -19.48
C PRO A 136 -1.96 -22.28 -20.96
N HIS A 137 -1.21 -21.67 -21.89
CA HIS A 137 -1.32 -21.96 -23.33
C HIS A 137 0.00 -22.34 -24.03
N VAL A 138 1.09 -22.60 -23.31
CA VAL A 138 2.34 -23.09 -23.92
C VAL A 138 2.53 -24.61 -23.75
N GLN A 139 1.44 -25.37 -23.87
CA GLN A 139 1.47 -26.84 -23.89
C GLN A 139 0.72 -27.38 -25.12
N ASN A 140 1.20 -27.11 -26.34
CA ASN A 140 1.13 -28.05 -27.48
C ASN A 140 1.65 -27.42 -28.80
N ALA A 141 2.97 -27.31 -28.94
CA ALA A 141 3.58 -27.04 -30.25
C ALA A 141 4.52 -28.14 -30.73
N ASN A 142 4.61 -29.27 -30.02
CA ASN A 142 5.55 -30.36 -30.33
C ASN A 142 4.88 -31.73 -30.52
N ALA A 143 3.76 -31.75 -31.23
CA ALA A 143 3.16 -33.00 -31.73
C ALA A 143 2.68 -32.80 -33.17
N MET A 144 3.61 -32.80 -34.12
CA MET A 144 3.39 -33.22 -35.51
C MET A 144 4.72 -33.17 -36.27
N SER A 145 5.50 -34.25 -36.11
CA SER A 145 6.53 -34.72 -37.03
C SER A 145 6.01 -35.93 -37.77
#